data_AF-A0A7V0YGF8-F1
#
_entry.id   AF-A0A7V0YGF8-F1
#
_cell.length_a   1.000
_cell.length_b   1.000
_cell.length_c   1.000
_cell.angle_alpha   90.00
_cell.angle_beta   90.00
_cell.angle_gamma   90.00
#
_symmetry.space_group_name_H-M   'P 1'
#
loop_
_entity.id
_entity.type
_entity.pdbx_description
1 polymer ?
#
loop_
_entity_poly.entity_id
_entity_poly.type
_entity_poly.pdbx_seq_one_letter_code
_entity_poly.pdbx_strand_id
1 'polypeptide(L)'
;MSFKNFLKEYSDNIHIEAEFIDLTYNALNGLGFSADNTIACVSICRDELCQPLAHMVNEKWGYAFILSSLAGMSWAGKTGLLAALSHSPQIDGRERYVFYAMSHVAVDEEGRFGYCKRPGRQDQSPACGALDVLREHLSKG
;
A
#
# COMPACT_ATOMS: atom_id res chain seq x y z
N MET A 1 3.48 22.24 11.92
CA MET A 1 3.26 22.67 10.52
C MET A 1 1.80 22.95 10.19
N SER A 2 0.77 22.38 10.80
CA SER A 2 -0.61 22.28 10.28
C SER A 2 -0.73 21.40 9.04
N PHE A 3 -1.72 20.51 9.05
CA PHE A 3 -1.99 19.59 7.96
C PHE A 3 -2.25 20.30 6.62
N LYS A 4 -2.86 21.50 6.64
CA LYS A 4 -3.08 22.30 5.43
C LYS A 4 -1.78 22.73 4.75
N ASN A 5 -0.76 23.09 5.52
CA ASN A 5 0.53 23.48 4.96
C ASN A 5 1.30 22.25 4.47
N PHE A 6 1.19 21.13 5.19
CA PHE A 6 1.71 19.85 4.72
C PHE A 6 1.18 19.50 3.33
N LEU A 7 -0.15 19.54 3.12
CA LEU A 7 -0.73 19.25 1.80
C LEU A 7 -0.26 20.19 0.68
N LYS A 8 0.05 21.45 1.01
CA LYS A 8 0.61 22.39 0.03
C LYS A 8 2.06 22.08 -0.32
N GLU A 9 2.85 21.68 0.66
CA GLU A 9 4.27 21.35 0.45
C GLU A 9 4.42 20.07 -0.39
N TYR A 10 3.55 19.09 -0.18
CA TYR A 10 3.61 17.79 -0.84
C TYR A 10 2.55 17.61 -1.94
N SER A 11 1.95 18.70 -2.44
CA SER A 11 0.82 18.64 -3.40
C SER A 11 1.13 17.86 -4.66
N ASP A 12 2.37 17.93 -5.13
CA ASP A 12 2.80 17.29 -6.39
C ASP A 12 3.10 15.79 -6.20
N ASN A 13 3.13 15.31 -4.96
CA ASN A 13 3.55 13.95 -4.61
C ASN A 13 2.49 13.18 -3.82
N ILE A 14 1.31 13.78 -3.56
CA ILE A 14 0.20 13.14 -2.86
C ILE A 14 -0.96 12.97 -3.83
N HIS A 15 -1.45 11.74 -3.89
CA HIS A 15 -2.69 11.41 -4.56
C HIS A 15 -3.70 10.93 -3.53
N ILE A 16 -4.97 11.25 -3.74
CA ILE A 16 -6.03 10.56 -3.03
C ILE A 16 -5.98 9.09 -3.46
N GLU A 17 -6.20 8.18 -2.52
CA GLU A 17 -6.04 6.74 -2.76
C GLU A 17 -6.83 6.23 -3.99
N ALA A 18 -8.10 6.64 -4.12
CA ALA A 18 -8.93 6.29 -5.27
C ALA A 18 -8.36 6.81 -6.59
N GLU A 19 -7.88 8.06 -6.61
CA GLU A 19 -7.27 8.66 -7.79
C GLU A 19 -5.98 7.93 -8.17
N PHE A 20 -5.16 7.55 -7.18
CA PHE A 20 -3.95 6.77 -7.41
C PHE A 20 -4.26 5.40 -8.07
N ILE A 21 -5.27 4.70 -7.57
CA ILE A 21 -5.70 3.42 -8.14
C ILE A 21 -6.21 3.59 -9.58
N ASP A 22 -7.02 4.62 -9.85
CA ASP A 22 -7.52 4.89 -11.20
C ASP A 22 -6.40 5.28 -12.17
N LEU A 23 -5.49 6.15 -11.76
CA LEU A 23 -4.35 6.59 -12.56
C LEU A 23 -3.45 5.41 -12.93
N THR A 24 -3.10 4.57 -11.95
CA THR A 24 -2.26 3.39 -12.18
C THR A 24 -2.95 2.35 -13.05
N TYR A 25 -4.24 2.10 -12.82
CA TYR A 25 -5.03 1.20 -13.65
C TYR A 25 -5.09 1.68 -15.10
N ASN A 26 -5.44 2.94 -15.33
CA ASN A 26 -5.58 3.49 -16.69
C ASN A 26 -4.25 3.46 -17.44
N ALA A 27 -3.15 3.78 -16.76
CA ALA A 27 -1.81 3.69 -17.34
C ALA A 27 -1.47 2.25 -17.79
N LEU A 28 -1.79 1.26 -16.95
CA LEU A 28 -1.54 -0.15 -17.26
C LEU A 28 -2.54 -0.71 -18.29
N ASN A 29 -3.78 -0.21 -18.31
CA ASN A 29 -4.77 -0.59 -19.30
C ASN A 29 -4.35 -0.20 -20.71
N GLY A 30 -3.74 0.97 -20.89
CA GLY A 30 -3.09 1.37 -22.13
C GLY A 30 -1.97 0.44 -22.60
N LEU A 31 -1.44 -0.41 -21.71
CA LEU A 31 -0.41 -1.43 -21.99
C LEU A 31 -0.99 -2.86 -22.11
N GLY A 32 -2.32 -3.00 -22.11
CA GLY A 32 -3.00 -4.29 -22.27
C GLY A 32 -3.23 -5.07 -20.97
N PHE A 33 -3.16 -4.41 -19.81
CA PHE A 33 -3.57 -4.99 -18.52
C PHE A 33 -5.05 -4.72 -18.26
N SER A 34 -5.75 -5.66 -17.64
CA SER A 34 -7.15 -5.52 -17.23
C SER A 34 -7.42 -6.46 -16.05
N ALA A 35 -8.52 -6.23 -15.35
CA ALA A 35 -8.94 -7.11 -14.26
C ALA A 35 -9.15 -8.57 -14.71
N ASP A 36 -9.53 -8.78 -15.98
CA ASP A 36 -9.81 -10.12 -16.51
C ASP A 36 -8.56 -10.94 -16.83
N ASN A 37 -7.40 -10.28 -17.03
CA ASN A 37 -6.18 -10.91 -17.54
C ASN A 37 -4.96 -10.73 -16.63
N THR A 38 -5.13 -10.13 -15.46
CA THR A 38 -4.05 -9.73 -14.56
C THR A 38 -4.41 -10.13 -13.14
N ILE A 39 -3.44 -10.69 -12.42
CA ILE A 39 -3.57 -10.83 -10.96
C ILE A 39 -2.91 -9.64 -10.26
N ALA A 40 -3.65 -8.99 -9.36
CA ALA A 40 -3.08 -8.00 -8.46
C ALA A 40 -2.47 -8.68 -7.22
N CYS A 41 -1.39 -8.11 -6.71
CA CYS A 41 -0.70 -8.53 -5.51
C CYS A 41 -0.56 -7.32 -4.58
N VAL A 42 -0.85 -7.48 -3.30
CA VAL A 42 -0.80 -6.39 -2.31
C VAL A 42 0.20 -6.73 -1.20
N SER A 43 1.23 -5.92 -1.07
CA SER A 43 2.23 -5.99 0.00
C SER A 43 2.30 -4.65 0.75
N ILE A 44 1.44 -4.51 1.75
CA ILE A 44 1.32 -3.30 2.58
C ILE A 44 1.40 -3.66 4.06
N CYS A 45 1.45 -2.63 4.92
CA CYS A 45 1.43 -2.87 6.35
C CYS A 45 0.13 -3.54 6.80
N ARG A 46 0.20 -4.42 7.80
CA ARG A 46 -0.99 -5.03 8.43
C ARG A 46 -1.80 -4.08 9.31
N ASP A 47 -1.35 -2.84 9.47
CA ASP A 47 -2.08 -1.78 10.14
C ASP A 47 -3.47 -1.61 9.48
N GLU A 48 -4.51 -1.45 10.27
CA GLU A 48 -5.88 -1.31 9.76
C GLU A 48 -6.04 -0.07 8.88
N LEU A 49 -5.20 0.95 9.09
CA LEU A 49 -5.17 2.18 8.30
C LEU A 49 -4.82 1.94 6.83
N CYS A 50 -4.19 0.81 6.50
CA CYS A 50 -3.82 0.45 5.13
C CYS A 50 -4.89 -0.39 4.41
N GLN A 51 -5.93 -0.85 5.10
CA GLN A 51 -6.97 -1.70 4.51
C GLN A 51 -7.78 -1.02 3.40
N PRO A 52 -8.07 0.30 3.44
CA PRO A 52 -8.74 1.00 2.34
C PRO A 52 -8.05 0.78 0.99
N LEU A 53 -6.72 0.94 0.93
CA LEU A 53 -5.97 0.70 -0.31
C LEU A 53 -6.15 -0.72 -0.84
N ALA A 54 -6.04 -1.72 0.03
CA ALA A 54 -6.25 -3.11 -0.37
C ALA A 54 -7.68 -3.37 -0.88
N HIS A 55 -8.67 -2.71 -0.27
CA HIS A 55 -10.05 -2.75 -0.73
C HIS A 55 -10.20 -2.14 -2.13
N MET A 56 -9.65 -0.94 -2.36
CA MET A 56 -9.71 -0.27 -3.67
C MET A 56 -8.99 -1.07 -4.77
N VAL A 57 -7.86 -1.72 -4.43
CA VAL A 57 -7.19 -2.66 -5.35
C VAL A 57 -8.12 -3.81 -5.70
N ASN A 58 -8.81 -4.39 -4.73
CA ASN A 58 -9.75 -5.49 -4.98
C ASN A 58 -10.94 -5.06 -5.85
N GLU A 59 -11.48 -3.86 -5.63
CA GLU A 59 -12.55 -3.33 -6.47
C GLU A 59 -12.11 -3.14 -7.93
N LYS A 60 -10.87 -2.71 -8.13
CA LYS A 60 -10.36 -2.37 -9.47
C LYS A 60 -9.82 -3.59 -10.25
N TRP A 61 -9.14 -4.50 -9.57
CA TRP A 61 -8.41 -5.62 -10.17
C TRP A 61 -9.02 -7.00 -9.87
N GLY A 62 -10.09 -7.08 -9.07
CA GLY A 62 -10.55 -8.34 -8.48
C GLY A 62 -9.70 -8.74 -7.27
N TYR A 63 -10.01 -9.89 -6.67
CA TYR A 63 -9.33 -10.32 -5.43
C TYR A 63 -7.81 -10.45 -5.60
N ALA A 64 -7.07 -9.61 -4.89
CA ALA A 64 -5.62 -9.60 -4.93
C ALA A 64 -5.00 -10.70 -4.06
N PHE A 65 -3.82 -11.17 -4.46
CA PHE A 65 -2.97 -12.01 -3.62
C PHE A 65 -2.31 -11.17 -2.52
N ILE A 66 -2.56 -11.51 -1.26
CA ILE A 66 -2.06 -10.73 -0.11
C ILE A 66 -0.67 -11.22 0.32
N LEU A 67 0.35 -10.41 0.03
CA LEU A 67 1.75 -10.59 0.47
C LEU A 67 2.10 -9.72 1.70
N SER A 68 1.09 -9.05 2.26
CA SER A 68 1.21 -8.02 3.28
C SER A 68 1.77 -8.51 4.62
N SER A 69 2.60 -7.66 5.24
CA SER A 69 3.20 -7.94 6.55
C SER A 69 3.51 -6.67 7.32
N LEU A 70 4.13 -6.78 8.50
CA LEU A 70 4.53 -5.60 9.27
C LEU A 70 5.40 -4.67 8.42
N ALA A 71 5.14 -3.36 8.51
CA ALA A 71 5.82 -2.30 7.75
C ALA A 71 5.68 -2.37 6.20
N GLY A 72 4.83 -3.25 5.65
CA GLY A 72 4.77 -3.48 4.21
C GLY A 72 5.91 -4.36 3.69
N MET A 73 6.61 -5.06 4.58
CA MET A 73 7.67 -6.00 4.21
C MET A 73 7.06 -7.27 3.58
N SER A 74 7.67 -7.76 2.50
CA SER A 74 7.23 -8.98 1.80
C SER A 74 7.81 -10.26 2.43
N TRP A 75 7.43 -10.56 3.68
CA TRP A 75 7.94 -11.74 4.41
C TRP A 75 7.48 -13.09 3.87
N ALA A 76 6.49 -13.11 2.97
CA ALA A 76 6.09 -14.32 2.25
C ALA A 76 7.25 -14.91 1.41
N GLY A 77 8.25 -14.09 1.11
CA GLY A 77 9.50 -14.51 0.47
C GLY A 77 9.30 -15.10 -0.93
N LYS A 78 10.30 -15.84 -1.39
CA LYS A 78 10.29 -16.46 -2.71
C LYS A 78 9.10 -17.42 -2.89
N THR A 79 8.76 -18.19 -1.86
CA THR A 79 7.66 -19.15 -1.90
C THR A 79 6.32 -18.45 -2.11
N GLY A 80 6.03 -17.40 -1.33
CA GLY A 80 4.79 -16.64 -1.48
C GLY A 80 4.70 -15.92 -2.82
N LEU A 81 5.81 -15.36 -3.30
CA LEU A 81 5.85 -14.75 -4.62
C LEU A 81 5.57 -15.77 -5.74
N LEU A 82 6.21 -16.95 -5.71
CA LEU A 82 5.96 -17.99 -6.70
C LEU A 82 4.51 -18.49 -6.67
N ALA A 83 3.91 -18.60 -5.48
CA ALA A 83 2.49 -18.92 -5.36
C ALA A 83 1.61 -17.85 -6.03
N ALA A 84 1.87 -16.56 -5.74
CA ALA A 84 1.14 -15.45 -6.37
C ALA A 84 1.29 -15.46 -7.90
N LEU A 85 2.50 -15.73 -8.41
CA LEU A 85 2.75 -15.78 -9.85
C LEU A 85 1.97 -16.93 -10.53
N SER A 86 1.93 -18.11 -9.89
CA SER A 86 1.24 -19.28 -10.43
C SER A 86 -0.29 -19.14 -10.57
N HIS A 87 -0.88 -18.07 -10.03
CA HIS A 87 -2.32 -17.82 -10.05
C HIS A 87 -2.75 -16.81 -11.13
N SER A 88 -1.81 -16.23 -11.90
CA SER A 88 -2.18 -15.27 -12.94
C SER A 88 -2.91 -15.94 -14.10
N PRO A 89 -3.94 -15.29 -14.67
CA PRO A 89 -4.55 -15.74 -15.91
C PRO A 89 -3.52 -15.85 -17.03
N GLN A 90 -3.56 -16.97 -17.76
CA GLN A 90 -2.77 -17.17 -18.98
C GLN A 90 -3.62 -16.80 -20.20
N ILE A 91 -3.54 -15.54 -20.64
CA ILE A 91 -4.30 -15.02 -21.78
C ILE A 91 -3.33 -14.53 -22.87
N ASP A 92 -3.56 -14.99 -24.10
CA ASP A 92 -2.71 -14.76 -25.27
C ASP A 92 -1.26 -15.25 -25.08
N GLY A 93 -1.10 -16.37 -24.37
CA GLY A 93 0.21 -16.93 -24.05
C GLY A 93 1.04 -16.06 -23.10
N ARG A 94 0.40 -15.14 -22.35
CA ARG A 94 1.05 -14.24 -21.39
C ARG A 94 0.36 -14.27 -20.04
N GLU A 95 1.16 -14.13 -19.00
CA GLU A 95 0.71 -13.85 -17.64
C GLU A 95 1.00 -12.37 -17.35
N ARG A 96 0.11 -11.74 -16.57
CA ARG A 96 0.24 -10.34 -16.18
C ARG A 96 0.07 -10.20 -14.68
N TYR A 97 0.90 -9.34 -14.11
CA TYR A 97 1.02 -9.16 -12.67
C TYR A 97 1.08 -7.68 -12.34
N VAL A 98 0.35 -7.25 -11.32
CA VAL A 98 0.44 -5.90 -10.77
C VAL A 98 0.75 -6.01 -9.30
N PHE A 99 1.75 -5.27 -8.83
CA PHE A 99 2.16 -5.28 -7.42
C PHE A 99 1.96 -3.89 -6.82
N TYR A 100 1.07 -3.81 -5.83
CA TYR A 100 0.95 -2.67 -4.93
C TYR A 100 1.76 -2.98 -3.68
N ALA A 101 3.03 -2.55 -3.68
CA ALA A 101 3.96 -2.78 -2.58
C ALA A 101 4.44 -1.44 -2.01
N MET A 102 4.05 -1.14 -0.76
CA MET A 102 4.37 0.14 -0.14
C MET A 102 4.39 0.09 1.39
N SER A 103 5.23 0.95 1.97
CA SER A 103 5.18 1.29 3.39
C SER A 103 4.07 2.33 3.65
N HIS A 104 3.86 2.69 4.92
CA HIS A 104 2.94 3.77 5.27
C HIS A 104 3.53 4.66 6.36
N VAL A 105 3.06 5.89 6.41
CA VAL A 105 3.32 6.85 7.48
C VAL A 105 2.07 7.71 7.67
N ALA A 106 1.69 7.94 8.92
CA ALA A 106 0.62 8.86 9.24
C ALA A 106 1.13 10.30 9.33
N VAL A 107 0.22 11.23 9.10
CA VAL A 107 0.43 12.67 9.33
C VAL A 107 -0.73 13.17 10.18
N ASP A 108 -0.43 13.80 11.31
CA ASP A 108 -1.44 14.32 12.22
C ASP A 108 -1.99 15.71 11.81
N GLU A 109 -2.92 16.24 12.61
CA GLU A 109 -3.56 17.54 12.38
C GLU A 109 -2.57 18.73 12.44
N GLU A 110 -1.46 18.57 13.16
CA GLU A 110 -0.36 19.52 13.21
C GLU A 110 0.66 19.35 12.07
N GLY A 111 0.42 18.41 11.14
CA GLY A 111 1.31 18.12 10.02
C GLY A 111 2.60 17.41 10.45
N ARG A 112 2.59 16.69 11.57
CA ARG A 112 3.72 15.90 12.06
C ARG A 112 3.59 14.47 11.57
N PHE A 113 4.71 13.91 11.11
CA PHE A 113 4.78 12.53 10.67
C PHE A 113 4.81 11.55 11.84
N GLY A 114 4.31 10.34 11.58
CA GLY A 114 4.56 9.14 12.37
C GLY A 114 3.50 8.81 13.40
N TYR A 115 2.50 9.68 13.63
CA TYR A 115 1.44 9.47 14.61
C TYR A 115 0.06 9.76 14.05
N CYS A 116 -0.95 9.06 14.56
CA CYS A 116 -2.36 9.29 14.25
C CYS A 116 -3.24 9.08 15.47
N LYS A 117 -4.44 9.67 15.45
CA LYS A 117 -5.53 9.32 16.36
C LYS A 117 -6.24 8.07 15.83
N ARG A 118 -6.61 7.14 16.72
CA ARG A 118 -7.36 5.93 16.35
C ARG A 118 -8.71 5.91 17.08
N PRO A 119 -9.78 5.39 16.45
CA PRO A 119 -11.09 5.29 17.08
C PRO A 119 -11.02 4.58 18.43
N GLY A 120 -11.65 5.16 19.45
CA GLY A 120 -11.72 4.59 20.79
C GLY A 120 -10.43 4.69 21.63
N ARG A 121 -9.39 5.40 21.16
CA ARG A 121 -8.17 5.69 21.94
C ARG A 121 -8.11 7.16 22.34
N GLN A 122 -7.70 7.43 23.59
CA GLN A 122 -7.47 8.79 24.08
C GLN A 122 -6.20 9.40 23.46
N ASP A 123 -5.13 8.62 23.44
CA ASP A 123 -3.82 9.07 22.94
C ASP A 123 -3.58 8.70 21.48
N GLN A 124 -2.75 9.48 20.81
CA GLN A 124 -2.18 9.13 19.52
C GLN A 124 -1.30 7.90 19.62
N SER A 125 -1.16 7.16 18.52
CA SER A 125 -0.23 6.04 18.42
C SER A 125 0.61 6.09 17.15
N PRO A 126 1.79 5.44 17.15
CA PRO A 126 2.65 5.38 15.98
C PRO A 126 1.98 4.75 14.75
N ALA A 127 2.28 5.27 13.58
CA ALA A 127 1.88 4.75 12.28
C ALA A 127 2.91 5.20 11.22
N CYS A 128 3.77 4.34 10.70
CA CYS A 128 3.91 2.92 10.98
C CYS A 128 4.68 2.62 12.28
N GLY A 129 4.04 1.97 13.25
CA GLY A 129 4.72 1.58 14.50
C GLY A 129 5.85 0.57 14.31
N ALA A 130 5.74 -0.34 13.33
CA ALA A 130 6.81 -1.29 13.03
C ALA A 130 8.07 -0.59 12.47
N LEU A 131 7.90 0.42 11.62
CA LEU A 131 9.01 1.21 11.11
C LEU A 131 9.60 2.13 12.18
N ASP A 132 8.77 2.66 13.07
CA ASP A 132 9.23 3.50 14.18
C ASP A 132 10.19 2.72 15.11
N VAL A 133 9.77 1.52 15.53
CA VAL A 133 10.60 0.61 16.34
C VAL A 133 11.85 0.14 15.58
N LEU A 134 11.72 -0.18 14.29
CA LEU A 134 12.89 -0.56 13.47
C LEU A 134 13.91 0.59 13.40
N ARG A 135 13.44 1.82 13.14
CA ARG A 135 14.28 3.02 13.13
C ARG A 135 14.99 3.21 14.46
N GLU A 136 14.28 3.05 15.58
CA GLU A 136 14.87 3.17 16.92
C GLU A 136 16.00 2.15 17.12
N HIS A 137 15.78 0.87 16.77
CA HIS A 137 16.83 -0.15 16.85
C HIS A 137 18.04 0.19 15.98
N LEU A 138 17.82 0.58 14.72
CA LEU A 138 18.89 0.95 13.79
C LEU A 138 19.67 2.18 14.27
N SER A 139 19.02 3.11 14.98
CA SER A 139 19.68 4.30 15.52
C SER A 139 20.59 4.00 16.73
N LYS A 140 20.43 2.85 17.37
CA LYS A 140 21.16 2.46 18.58
C LYS A 140 22.39 1.59 18.31
N GLY A 141 22.54 1.02 17.10
CA GLY A 141 23.66 0.16 16.71
C GLY A 141 23.45 -1.29 17.10
#